data_AF-A0A848SMD1-F1
#
_entry.id   AF-A0A848SMD1-F1
#
_cell.length_a   1.000
_cell.length_b   1.000
_cell.length_c   1.000
_cell.angle_alpha   90.00
_cell.angle_beta   90.00
_cell.angle_gamma   90.00
#
_symmetry.space_group_name_H-M   'P 1'
#
loop_
_entity.id
_entity.type
_entity.pdbx_description
1 polymer ?
#
loop_
_entity_poly.entity_id
_entity_poly.type
_entity_poly.pdbx_seq_one_letter_code
_entity_poly.pdbx_strand_id
1 'polypeptide(L)'
;MASGSKTVVYAALIGNSLIALAKFAVASITGSSAMFSEGVHSVVDSGNQCLILFGIKRAGRPANDQHPFGHGMELYFWTFVVAILIFAVGSGISIYEGVRHVLHPEPITSPEWTYA
;
A
#
# COMPACT_ATOMS: atom_id res chain seq x y z
N MET A 1 16.84 1.69 20.04
CA MET A 1 16.78 2.42 18.76
C MET A 1 15.43 2.24 18.03
N ALA A 2 14.27 2.35 18.72
CA ALA A 2 12.94 2.20 18.09
C ALA A 2 12.02 3.43 18.24
N SER A 3 12.44 4.46 18.98
CA SER A 3 11.60 5.64 19.25
C SER A 3 11.47 6.56 18.02
N GLY A 4 12.51 6.69 17.20
CA GLY A 4 12.47 7.50 15.97
C GLY A 4 11.61 6.92 14.84
N SER A 5 11.35 5.60 14.85
CA SER A 5 10.63 4.93 13.75
C SER A 5 9.13 5.25 13.74
N LYS A 6 8.47 5.33 14.91
CA LYS A 6 7.01 5.53 14.95
C LYS A 6 6.59 6.89 14.41
N THR A 7 7.32 7.95 14.76
CA THR A 7 7.04 9.31 14.29
C THR A 7 7.15 9.41 12.77
N VAL A 8 8.14 8.75 12.18
CA VAL A 8 8.31 8.69 10.71
C VAL A 8 7.14 7.96 10.06
N VAL A 9 6.71 6.82 10.62
CA VAL A 9 5.56 6.08 10.07
C VAL A 9 4.25 6.88 10.21
N TYR A 10 4.05 7.61 11.31
CA TYR A 10 2.90 8.51 11.45
C TYR A 10 2.95 9.69 10.47
N ALA A 11 4.12 10.29 10.27
CA ALA A 11 4.29 11.37 9.29
C ALA A 11 4.00 10.86 7.86
N ALA A 12 4.48 9.67 7.52
CA ALA A 12 4.21 9.02 6.25
C ALA A 12 2.72 8.72 6.06
N LEU A 13 2.04 8.22 7.10
CA LEU A 13 0.59 7.95 7.09
C LEU A 13 -0.24 9.20 6.82
N ILE A 14 0.06 10.28 7.52
CA ILE A 14 -0.62 11.56 7.32
C ILE A 14 -0.33 12.09 5.92
N GLY A 15 0.94 12.10 5.49
CA GLY A 15 1.34 12.55 4.16
C GLY A 15 0.63 11.81 3.04
N ASN A 16 0.67 10.47 3.07
CA ASN A 16 0.03 9.64 2.05
C ASN A 16 -1.48 9.78 2.05
N SER A 17 -2.10 9.93 3.22
CA SER A 17 -3.55 10.15 3.31
C SER A 17 -3.96 11.49 2.71
N LEU A 18 -3.18 12.56 2.94
CA LEU A 18 -3.40 13.86 2.33
C LEU A 18 -3.23 13.81 0.80
N ILE A 19 -2.18 13.12 0.33
CA ILE A 19 -1.96 12.91 -1.11
C ILE A 19 -3.10 12.12 -1.74
N ALA A 20 -3.57 11.05 -1.08
CA ALA A 20 -4.70 10.26 -1.55
C ALA A 20 -5.97 11.13 -1.70
N LEU A 21 -6.28 11.94 -0.68
CA LEU A 21 -7.42 12.87 -0.72
C LEU A 21 -7.30 13.87 -1.87
N ALA A 22 -6.10 14.46 -2.06
CA ALA A 22 -5.85 15.38 -3.16
C ALA A 22 -6.03 14.69 -4.52
N LYS A 23 -5.49 13.48 -4.70
CA LYS A 23 -5.65 12.71 -5.93
C LYS A 23 -7.11 12.38 -6.22
N PHE A 24 -7.90 11.95 -5.23
CA PHE A 24 -9.34 11.71 -5.43
C PHE A 24 -10.12 12.98 -5.74
N ALA A 25 -9.78 14.11 -5.11
CA ALA A 25 -10.39 15.39 -5.44
C ALA A 25 -10.09 15.81 -6.89
N VAL A 26 -8.84 15.64 -7.34
CA VAL A 26 -8.48 15.92 -8.74
C VAL A 26 -9.17 14.93 -9.69
N ALA A 27 -9.24 13.65 -9.33
CA ALA A 27 -9.91 12.62 -10.13
C ALA A 27 -11.41 12.91 -10.29
N SER A 28 -12.10 13.38 -9.24
CA SER A 28 -13.52 13.71 -9.31
C SER A 28 -13.80 14.96 -10.14
N ILE A 29 -12.90 15.95 -10.13
CA ILE A 29 -13.01 17.15 -10.96
C ILE A 29 -12.69 16.84 -12.42
N THR A 30 -11.65 16.05 -12.68
CA THR A 30 -11.18 15.76 -14.05
C THR A 30 -11.93 14.60 -14.72
N GLY A 31 -12.60 13.74 -13.95
CA GLY A 31 -13.21 12.50 -14.45
C GLY A 31 -12.18 11.47 -14.95
N SER A 32 -10.89 11.65 -14.64
CA SER A 32 -9.82 10.79 -15.15
C SER A 32 -9.75 9.46 -14.41
N SER A 33 -9.93 8.37 -15.16
CA SER A 33 -9.74 6.99 -14.67
C SER A 33 -8.30 6.72 -14.22
N ALA A 34 -7.32 7.29 -14.90
CA ALA A 34 -5.90 7.18 -14.54
C ALA A 34 -5.60 7.85 -13.20
N MET A 35 -6.10 9.08 -12.97
CA MET A 35 -5.94 9.75 -11.67
C MET A 35 -6.71 9.06 -10.54
N PHE A 36 -7.86 8.47 -10.83
CA PHE A 36 -8.58 7.65 -9.86
C PHE A 36 -7.76 6.42 -9.44
N SER A 37 -7.15 5.72 -10.40
CA SER A 37 -6.25 4.58 -10.14
C SER A 37 -5.06 4.98 -9.27
N GLU A 38 -4.43 6.12 -9.58
CA GLU A 38 -3.38 6.72 -8.76
C GLU A 38 -3.83 7.08 -7.33
N GLY A 39 -5.09 7.49 -7.15
CA GLY A 39 -5.70 7.74 -5.85
C GLY A 39 -5.88 6.45 -5.03
N VAL A 40 -6.36 5.38 -5.66
CA VAL A 40 -6.48 4.05 -5.04
C VAL A 40 -5.10 3.53 -4.62
N HIS A 41 -4.07 3.71 -5.46
CA HIS A 41 -2.71 3.32 -5.11
C HIS A 41 -2.23 4.01 -3.82
N SER A 42 -2.45 5.32 -3.68
CA SER A 42 -2.10 6.06 -2.46
C SER A 42 -2.88 5.58 -1.22
N VAL A 43 -4.12 5.09 -1.36
CA VAL A 43 -4.86 4.46 -0.25
C VAL A 43 -4.22 3.14 0.16
N VAL A 44 -3.82 2.32 -0.79
CA VAL A 44 -3.14 1.04 -0.52
C VAL A 44 -1.84 1.30 0.25
N ASP A 45 -1.09 2.33 -0.10
CA ASP A 45 0.15 2.69 0.59
C ASP A 45 -0.09 3.23 2.02
N SER A 46 -1.14 4.02 2.24
CA SER A 46 -1.57 4.37 3.61
C SER A 46 -1.99 3.11 4.41
N GLY A 47 -2.64 2.15 3.77
CA GLY A 47 -2.99 0.86 4.38
C GLY A 47 -1.76 0.06 4.83
N ASN A 48 -0.70 0.06 4.04
CA ASN A 48 0.57 -0.54 4.39
C ASN A 48 1.17 0.07 5.67
N GLN A 49 1.17 1.40 5.78
CA GLN A 49 1.66 2.08 6.97
C GLN A 49 0.84 1.75 8.23
N CYS A 50 -0.48 1.60 8.10
CA CYS A 50 -1.34 1.12 9.19
C CYS A 50 -0.95 -0.30 9.66
N LEU A 51 -0.64 -1.22 8.73
CA LEU A 51 -0.20 -2.58 9.07
C LEU A 51 1.16 -2.56 9.78
N ILE A 52 2.09 -1.72 9.34
CA ILE A 52 3.39 -1.55 10.01
C ILE A 52 3.20 -1.00 11.43
N LEU A 53 2.36 0.03 11.62
CA LEU A 53 2.04 0.55 12.95
C LEU A 53 1.43 -0.53 13.86
N PHE A 54 0.56 -1.38 13.30
CA PHE A 54 0.01 -2.52 14.03
C PHE A 54 1.11 -3.51 14.45
N GLY A 55 2.04 -3.83 13.54
CA GLY A 55 3.19 -4.68 13.82
C GLY A 55 4.08 -4.11 14.92
N ILE A 56 4.36 -2.81 14.90
CA ILE A 56 5.12 -2.12 15.95
C ILE A 56 4.38 -2.16 17.30
N LYS A 57 3.06 -1.95 17.30
CA LYS A 57 2.24 -2.02 18.52
C LYS A 57 2.26 -3.43 19.12
N ARG A 58 2.22 -4.46 18.27
CA ARG A 58 2.24 -5.86 18.68
C ARG A 58 3.62 -6.25 19.23
N ALA A 59 4.68 -5.87 18.52
CA ALA A 59 6.06 -6.14 18.92
C ALA A 59 6.49 -5.46 20.23
N GLY A 60 5.83 -4.35 20.60
CA GLY A 60 6.06 -3.66 21.86
C GLY A 60 5.39 -4.29 23.08
N ARG A 61 4.69 -5.43 22.94
CA ARG A 61 4.04 -6.11 24.06
C ARG A 61 5.06 -6.72 25.03
N PRO A 62 4.83 -6.62 26.35
CA PRO A 62 5.71 -7.21 27.36
C PRO A 62 5.76 -8.74 27.21
N ALA A 63 6.81 -9.35 27.74
CA ALA A 63 6.94 -10.81 27.79
C ALA A 63 5.79 -11.44 28.57
N ASN A 64 5.37 -12.62 28.16
CA ASN A 64 4.36 -13.44 28.84
C ASN A 64 4.84 -14.91 28.85
N ASP A 65 4.09 -15.78 29.52
CA ASP A 65 4.48 -17.20 29.69
C ASP A 65 4.64 -17.94 28.34
N GLN A 66 3.96 -17.47 27.28
CA GLN A 66 4.07 -18.02 25.93
C GLN A 66 5.26 -17.43 25.13
N HIS A 67 5.69 -16.20 25.45
CA HIS A 67 6.80 -15.48 24.84
C HIS A 67 7.73 -14.92 25.93
N PRO A 68 8.54 -15.78 26.58
CA PRO A 68 9.42 -15.37 27.67
C PRO A 68 10.52 -14.38 27.24
N PHE A 69 10.87 -14.37 25.94
CA PHE A 69 11.82 -13.40 25.35
C PHE A 69 11.16 -12.10 24.85
N GLY A 70 9.85 -11.93 25.04
CA GLY A 70 9.09 -10.80 24.53
C GLY A 70 8.61 -10.94 23.09
N HIS A 71 7.94 -9.90 22.59
CA HIS A 71 7.23 -9.94 21.30
C HIS A 71 8.00 -9.24 20.15
N GLY A 72 9.25 -8.84 20.35
CA GLY A 72 10.01 -8.03 19.37
C GLY A 72 10.07 -8.63 17.96
N MET A 73 10.07 -9.97 17.87
CA MET A 73 10.10 -10.69 16.59
C MET A 73 8.77 -10.63 15.81
N GLU A 74 7.65 -10.28 16.45
CA GLU A 74 6.36 -10.13 15.78
C GLU A 74 6.41 -9.03 14.71
N LEU A 75 7.30 -8.04 14.83
CA LEU A 75 7.46 -7.01 13.79
C LEU A 75 7.84 -7.65 12.44
N TYR A 76 8.81 -8.58 12.43
CA TYR A 76 9.22 -9.26 11.21
C TYR A 76 8.08 -10.10 10.61
N PHE A 77 7.29 -10.75 11.47
CA PHE A 77 6.10 -11.47 11.04
C PHE A 77 5.09 -10.54 10.35
N TRP A 78 4.79 -9.38 10.95
CA TRP A 78 3.87 -8.42 10.35
C TRP A 78 4.42 -7.80 9.05
N THR A 79 5.72 -7.50 8.97
CA THR A 79 6.35 -7.07 7.72
C THR A 79 6.28 -8.14 6.63
N PHE A 80 6.44 -9.42 7.00
CA PHE A 80 6.29 -10.54 6.07
C PHE A 80 4.84 -10.70 5.56
N VAL A 81 3.86 -10.59 6.46
CA VAL A 81 2.43 -10.62 6.10
C VAL A 81 2.10 -9.48 5.12
N VAL A 82 2.61 -8.27 5.38
CA VAL A 82 2.49 -7.13 4.47
C VAL A 82 3.07 -7.44 3.09
N ALA A 83 4.28 -8.00 3.03
CA ALA A 83 4.93 -8.35 1.77
C ALA A 83 4.11 -9.36 0.96
N ILE A 84 3.57 -10.39 1.61
CA ILE A 84 2.67 -11.36 0.96
C ILE A 84 1.41 -10.69 0.43
N LEU A 85 0.78 -9.80 1.21
CA LEU A 85 -0.45 -9.12 0.80
C LEU A 85 -0.22 -8.24 -0.43
N ILE A 86 0.83 -7.42 -0.42
CA ILE A 86 1.18 -6.57 -1.57
C ILE A 86 1.48 -7.44 -2.80
N PHE A 87 2.25 -8.51 -2.61
CA PHE A 87 2.59 -9.42 -3.71
C PHE A 87 1.36 -10.13 -4.28
N ALA A 88 0.48 -10.68 -3.43
CA ALA A 88 -0.70 -11.41 -3.85
C ALA A 88 -1.71 -10.52 -4.57
N VAL A 89 -1.99 -9.33 -4.01
CA VAL A 89 -2.92 -8.37 -4.62
C VAL A 89 -2.33 -7.80 -5.91
N GLY A 90 -1.07 -7.37 -5.88
CA GLY A 90 -0.39 -6.82 -7.06
C GLY A 90 -0.31 -7.84 -8.19
N SER A 91 0.19 -9.05 -7.91
CA SER A 91 0.29 -10.12 -8.91
C SER A 91 -1.09 -10.56 -9.40
N GLY A 92 -2.08 -10.67 -8.52
CA GLY A 92 -3.45 -11.05 -8.88
C GLY A 92 -4.08 -10.06 -9.87
N ILE A 93 -3.98 -8.76 -9.58
CA ILE A 93 -4.49 -7.71 -10.48
C ILE A 93 -3.71 -7.70 -11.79
N SER A 94 -2.36 -7.74 -11.76
CA SER A 94 -1.54 -7.71 -12.97
C SER A 94 -1.78 -8.92 -13.88
N ILE A 95 -1.91 -10.12 -13.32
CA ILE A 95 -2.22 -11.32 -14.09
C ILE A 95 -3.64 -11.21 -14.66
N TYR A 96 -4.61 -10.77 -13.87
CA TYR A 96 -5.98 -10.60 -14.33
C TYR A 96 -6.10 -9.62 -15.49
N GLU A 97 -5.53 -8.42 -15.35
CA GLU A 97 -5.54 -7.41 -16.42
C GLU A 97 -4.72 -7.85 -17.64
N GLY A 98 -3.59 -8.54 -17.42
CA GLY A 98 -2.78 -9.10 -18.49
C GLY A 98 -3.55 -10.14 -19.32
N VAL A 99 -4.22 -11.09 -18.66
CA VAL A 99 -5.06 -12.10 -19.33
C VAL A 99 -6.23 -11.43 -20.05
N ARG A 100 -6.89 -10.44 -19.42
CA ARG A 100 -7.97 -9.67 -20.05
C ARG A 100 -7.51 -8.96 -21.32
N HIS A 101 -6.36 -8.29 -21.30
CA HIS A 101 -5.82 -7.58 -22.46
C HIS A 101 -5.43 -8.53 -23.60
N VAL A 102 -4.91 -9.71 -23.28
CA VAL A 102 -4.59 -10.74 -24.29
C VAL A 102 -5.86 -11.29 -24.94
N LEU A 103 -6.91 -11.53 -24.15
CA LEU A 103 -8.17 -12.06 -24.66
C LEU A 103 -9.01 -11.00 -25.40
N HIS A 104 -8.96 -9.75 -24.96
CA HIS A 104 -9.72 -8.63 -25.51
C HIS A 104 -8.76 -7.48 -25.83
N PRO A 105 -8.12 -7.50 -27.02
CA PRO A 105 -7.20 -6.45 -27.42
C PRO A 105 -7.96 -5.13 -27.56
N GLU A 106 -7.66 -4.15 -26.71
CA GLU A 106 -8.21 -2.81 -26.88
C GLU A 106 -7.36 -2.02 -27.90
N PRO A 107 -7.99 -1.27 -28.82
CA PRO A 107 -7.26 -0.42 -29.75
C PRO A 107 -6.49 0.66 -28.99
N ILE A 108 -5.24 0.89 -29.38
CA ILE A 108 -4.38 1.91 -28.77
C ILE A 108 -4.98 3.30 -29.05
N THR A 109 -5.65 3.88 -28.07
CA THR A 109 -6.14 5.26 -28.15
C THR A 109 -5.03 6.21 -27.71
N SER A 110 -4.60 7.08 -28.63
CA SER A 110 -3.57 8.14 -28.47
C SER A 110 -2.12 7.68 -28.17
N PRO A 111 -1.38 7.17 -29.18
CA PRO A 111 0.06 6.84 -29.07
C PRO A 111 0.97 8.04 -28.74
N GLU A 112 0.48 9.25 -29.03
CA GLU A 112 1.26 10.49 -29.00
C GLU A 112 1.62 10.93 -27.57
N TRP A 113 0.85 10.53 -26.57
CA TRP A 113 1.05 10.87 -25.15
C TRP A 113 1.66 9.73 -24.33
N THR A 114 1.64 8.48 -24.84
CA THR A 114 2.13 7.30 -24.11
C THR A 114 3.62 7.02 -24.36
N TYR A 115 4.16 7.50 -25.49
CA TYR A 115 5.54 7.21 -25.94
C TYR A 115 6.40 8.45 -26.25
N ALA A 116 5.90 9.66 -26.02
CA ALA A 116 6.68 10.91 -26.07
C ALA A 116 7.15 11.32 -24.67
#